data_AF-A0A1A8DE61-F1
#
_entry.id   AF-A0A1A8DE61-F1
#
_cell.length_a   1.000
_cell.length_b   1.000
_cell.length_c   1.000
_cell.angle_alpha   90.00
_cell.angle_beta   90.00
_cell.angle_gamma   90.00
#
_symmetry.space_group_name_H-M   'P 1'
#
loop_
_entity.id
_entity.type
_entity.pdbx_description
1 polymer ?
#
loop_
_entity_poly.entity_id
_entity_poly.type
_entity_poly.pdbx_seq_one_letter_code
_entity_poly.pdbx_strand_id
1 'polypeptide(L)' 'GTGVQVLAVSHSGIKLLKTVKSSAAAPDYFRVLRPYTYADILFVTIPSENMLEFNLTNEKLILFSAKAL' A
#
# COMPACT_ATOMS: atom_id res chain seq x y z
N GLY A 1 14.64 1.42 -0.94
CA GLY A 1 13.20 1.23 -1.19
C GLY A 1 12.46 1.14 0.13
N THR A 2 11.27 1.73 0.24
CA THR A 2 10.51 2.00 1.48
C THR A 2 10.06 0.79 2.30
N GLY A 3 10.37 -0.44 1.87
CA GLY A 3 10.05 -1.67 2.60
C GLY A 3 8.56 -2.06 2.59
N VAL A 4 7.72 -1.29 1.89
CA VAL A 4 6.33 -1.64 1.58
C VAL A 4 6.35 -2.75 0.53
N GLN A 5 5.63 -3.85 0.78
CA GLN A 5 5.52 -4.97 -0.14
C GLN A 5 4.07 -5.24 -0.56
N VAL A 6 3.12 -4.85 0.28
CA VAL A 6 1.71 -5.17 0.09
C VAL A 6 0.85 -3.93 0.34
N LEU A 7 -0.10 -3.71 -0.56
CA LEU A 7 -1.21 -2.78 -0.38
C LEU A 7 -2.46 -3.58 -0.05
N ALA A 8 -3.03 -3.40 1.15
CA ALA A 8 -4.31 -3.98 1.52
C ALA A 8 -5.44 -2.97 1.27
N VAL A 9 -6.58 -3.47 0.80
CA VAL A 9 -7.79 -2.67 0.50
C VAL A 9 -8.97 -3.24 1.28
N SER A 10 -9.81 -2.36 1.82
CA SER A 10 -11.00 -2.72 2.60
C SER A 10 -12.09 -1.67 2.42
N HIS A 11 -13.27 -1.88 3.02
CA HIS A 11 -14.34 -0.89 3.03
C HIS A 11 -13.97 0.42 3.73
N SER A 12 -12.99 0.41 4.65
CA SER A 12 -12.55 1.59 5.39
C SER A 12 -11.40 2.36 4.73
N GLY A 13 -10.81 1.83 3.65
CA GLY A 13 -9.65 2.42 2.97
C GLY A 13 -8.53 1.42 2.70
N ILE A 14 -7.30 1.94 2.60
CA ILE A 14 -6.11 1.20 2.21
C ILE A 14 -5.04 1.18 3.33
N LYS A 15 -4.15 0.18 3.32
CA LYS A 15 -3.02 0.09 4.24
C LYS A 15 -1.75 -0.35 3.53
N LEU A 16 -0.65 0.35 3.79
CA LEU A 16 0.69 -0.06 3.40
C LEU A 16 1.22 -1.05 4.43
N LEU A 17 1.60 -2.24 3.97
CA LEU A 17 2.05 -3.33 4.81
C LEU A 17 3.47 -3.76 4.44
N LYS A 18 4.20 -4.21 5.46
CA LYS A 18 5.46 -4.92 5.32
C LYS A 18 5.31 -6.35 5.81
N THR A 19 5.85 -7.32 5.08
CA THR A 19 5.98 -8.69 5.57
C THR A 19 7.09 -8.73 6.59
N VAL A 20 6.78 -9.24 7.77
CA VAL A 20 7.75 -9.50 8.83
C VAL A 20 8.00 -10.99 8.87
N LYS A 21 9.24 -11.38 8.58
CA LYS A 21 9.68 -12.76 8.73
C LYS A 21 9.76 -13.10 10.21
N SER A 22 9.05 -14.13 10.61
CA SER A 22 9.08 -14.60 12.01
C SER A 22 10.15 -15.67 12.21
N SER A 23 10.34 -16.09 13.47
CA SER A 23 11.22 -17.22 13.77
C SER A 23 10.62 -18.53 13.25
N ALA A 24 11.42 -19.60 13.15
CA ALA A 24 11.00 -20.88 12.57
C ALA A 24 9.76 -21.53 13.22
N ALA A 25 9.34 -21.07 14.40
CA ALA A 25 8.18 -21.59 15.14
C ALA A 25 6.89 -20.79 14.92
N ALA A 26 6.93 -19.65 14.22
CA ALA A 26 5.76 -18.79 14.03
C ALA A 26 5.59 -18.41 12.54
N PRO A 27 4.34 -18.25 12.06
CA PRO A 27 4.10 -17.82 10.71
C PRO A 27 4.57 -16.39 10.49
N ASP A 28 4.96 -16.09 9.24
CA ASP A 28 5.16 -14.71 8.79
C ASP A 28 3.86 -13.91 8.98
N TYR A 29 4.01 -12.62 9.28
CA TYR A 29 2.87 -11.76 9.51
C TYR A 29 3.06 -10.39 8.84
N PHE A 30 1.95 -9.67 8.68
CA PHE A 30 1.98 -8.32 8.15
C PHE A 30 2.01 -7.29 9.27
N ARG A 31 2.94 -6.33 9.16
CA ARG A 31 2.94 -5.12 9.98
C ARG A 31 2.40 -3.96 9.16
N VAL A 32 1.43 -3.24 9.72
CA VAL A 32 0.93 -1.98 9.14
C VAL A 32 2.01 -0.91 9.27
N LEU A 33 2.39 -0.32 8.15
CA LEU A 33 3.30 0.83 8.09
C LEU A 33 2.52 2.13 8.12
N ARG A 34 1.46 2.24 7.31
CA ARG A 34 0.60 3.43 7.26
C ARG A 34 -0.80 3.10 6.76
N PRO A 35 -1.87 3.50 7.49
CA PRO A 35 -3.23 3.45 7.00
C PRO A 35 -3.62 4.75 6.28
N TYR A 36 -4.52 4.65 5.30
CA TYR A 36 -5.25 5.78 4.72
C TYR A 36 -6.73 5.41 4.61
N THR A 37 -7.60 6.30 5.05
CA THR A 37 -9.04 6.22 4.80
C THR A 37 -9.37 6.71 3.39
N TYR A 38 -10.57 6.43 2.89
CA TYR A 38 -10.98 6.99 1.60
C TYR A 38 -11.13 8.52 1.61
N ALA A 39 -11.34 9.14 2.76
CA ALA A 39 -11.36 10.60 2.88
C ALA A 39 -9.96 11.22 2.70
N ASP A 40 -8.90 10.45 2.93
CA ASP A 40 -7.53 10.90 2.70
C ASP A 40 -7.12 10.83 1.21
N ILE A 41 -7.87 10.10 0.38
CA ILE A 41 -7.55 9.87 -1.04
C ILE A 41 -8.36 10.84 -1.90
N LEU A 42 -7.68 11.78 -2.55
CA LEU A 42 -8.31 12.74 -3.44
C LEU A 42 -8.63 12.10 -4.79
N PHE A 43 -7.65 11.39 -5.36
CA PHE A 43 -7.80 10.61 -6.58
C PHE A 43 -6.64 9.63 -6.76
N VAL A 44 -6.83 8.66 -7.65
CA VAL A 44 -5.81 7.69 -8.05
C VAL A 44 -5.62 7.76 -9.56
N THR A 45 -4.36 7.77 -10.01
CA THR A 45 -4.02 7.66 -11.43
C THR A 45 -3.14 6.45 -11.69
N ILE A 46 -3.20 5.95 -12.93
CA ILE A 46 -2.33 4.87 -13.42
C ILE A 46 -1.47 5.47 -14.54
N PRO A 47 -0.35 6.16 -14.21
CA PRO A 47 0.45 6.87 -15.19
C PRO A 47 1.25 5.93 -16.11
N SER A 48 1.44 4.66 -15.73
CA SER A 48 2.00 3.61 -16.60
C SER A 48 1.48 2.24 -16.18
N GLU A 49 1.69 1.22 -17.03
CA GLU A 49 1.16 -0.15 -16.89
C GLU A 49 1.31 -0.75 -15.50
N ASN A 50 2.41 -0.44 -14.82
CA ASN A 50 2.74 -1.01 -13.52
C ASN A 50 2.78 0.01 -12.39
N MET A 51 2.21 1.21 -12.57
CA MET A 51 2.35 2.30 -11.61
C MET A 51 0.98 2.80 -11.16
N LEU A 52 0.81 2.92 -9.84
CA LEU A 52 -0.31 3.59 -9.20
C LEU A 52 0.19 4.84 -8.51
N GLU A 53 -0.49 5.96 -8.71
CA GLU A 53 -0.23 7.20 -8.00
C GLU A 53 -1.48 7.60 -7.20
N PHE A 54 -1.36 7.55 -5.88
CA PHE A 54 -2.37 8.04 -4.95
C PHE A 54 -2.02 9.48 -4.60
N ASN A 55 -2.90 10.40 -4.97
CA ASN A 55 -2.83 11.78 -4.54
C ASN A 55 -3.65 11.89 -3.25
N LEU A 56 -2.96 12.07 -2.13
CA LEU A 56 -3.55 12.12 -0.80
C LEU A 56 -3.62 13.58 -0.34
N THR A 57 -4.41 13.88 0.69
CA THR A 57 -4.60 15.25 1.18
C THR A 57 -3.28 15.98 1.52
N ASN A 58 -2.30 15.25 2.06
CA ASN A 58 -1.05 15.84 2.56
C ASN A 58 0.21 15.29 1.87
N GLU A 59 0.09 14.27 1.03
CA GLU A 59 1.25 13.62 0.42
C GLU A 59 0.88 12.91 -0.88
N LYS A 60 1.90 12.45 -1.62
CA LYS A 60 1.74 11.62 -2.80
C LYS A 60 2.38 10.26 -2.53
N LEU A 61 1.65 9.21 -2.81
CA LEU A 61 2.15 7.84 -2.72
C LEU A 61 2.25 7.23 -4.12
N ILE A 62 3.44 6.79 -4.47
CA ILE A 62 3.73 6.08 -5.73
C ILE A 62 3.97 4.61 -5.41
N LEU A 63 3.21 3.72 -6.06
CA LEU A 63 3.36 2.27 -5.94
C LEU A 63 3.63 1.66 -7.31
N PHE A 64 4.41 0.57 -7.32
CA PHE A 64 4.63 -0.25 -8.50
C PHE A 64 4.02 -1.63 -8.31
N SER A 65 3.20 -2.07 -9.26
CA SER A 65 2.49 -3.36 -9.21
C SER A 65 2.18 -3.83 -10.62
N ALA A 66 2.40 -5.13 -10.89
CA ALA A 66 1.96 -5.80 -12.13
C ALA A 66 0.43 -5.92 -12.26
N LYS A 67 -0.33 -5.45 -11.26
CA LYS A 67 -1.79 -5.44 -11.22
C LYS A 67 -2.36 -4.02 -11.19
N ALA A 68 -1.61 -3.05 -11.71
CA ALA A 68 -2.04 -1.65 -11.69
C ALA A 68 -3.13 -1.37 -12.74
N LEU A 69 -3.03 -1.97 -13.92
CA LEU A 69 -4.08 -2.02 -14.95
C LEU A 69 -4.96 -3.27 -14.81
#